data_AF-A0A7G1P385-F1
#
_entry.id   AF-A0A7G1P385-F1
#
_cell.length_a   1.000
_cell.length_b   1.000
_cell.length_c   1.000
_cell.angle_alpha   90.00
_cell.angle_beta   90.00
_cell.angle_gamma   90.00
#
_symmetry.space_group_name_H-M   'P 1'
#
loop_
_entity.id
_entity.type
_entity.pdbx_description
1 polymer ?
#
loop_
_entity_poly.entity_id
_entity_poly.type
_entity_poly.pdbx_seq_one_letter_code
_entity_poly.pdbx_strand_id
1 'polypeptide(L)'
;MGTDMGTDMERSPLRLGRFGSGSTVHHATDNHSDLHKLARRSRLSVVGPTFDCMTQQGVRWTADQVLALAPDTASRKAGSKLGAAGPWSEAGSSDEGTVWGLCRGSGSKPYRTVIDIADSTGPAYKCSCPSRKFPCKHALGLLLLWAGEDGTVPRGQAPDWADEWIEDRRKRADDKRAAASAAGSAPAGDPEAARRRAERRAEWITAGAAELEQRLTDLLRGGLASAEQAGYGLWEETAARMVDAQAPGLAARVRELGAIPSSGPGWPVRLLEECALLHLLDQGWLRRDVLPGGLAATVRSRIGLPGSADGPPVRDQWLVLAQYDTADSRLTTRRIWLYGAESGRTVLVLSYGAAGRAPELVLPVGLTLDAEVSAYPGAGQSRVALGERFAAPAPTGFRPPGVGVARAVAQYGEALRDDPWLESRPVTLGRVIPTPDGDDWQLADADGGLALPLAPPARFRSGLWRLVALSGGAPLTVFGECGHRGFSPLTAWPEGRGEAVPLC
;
A
#
# COMPACT_ATOMS: atom_id res chain seq x y z
N MET A 1 -48.47 -39.42 32.60
CA MET A 1 -48.05 -40.48 31.67
C MET A 1 -46.59 -40.74 31.94
N GLY A 2 -46.29 -41.94 32.44
CA GLY A 2 -44.98 -42.31 32.99
C GLY A 2 -44.04 -42.97 31.98
N THR A 3 -43.05 -43.66 32.56
CA THR A 3 -41.83 -44.31 32.01
C THR A 3 -40.71 -43.30 31.69
N ASP A 4 -39.63 -43.13 32.46
CA ASP A 4 -38.71 -43.99 33.25
C ASP A 4 -37.58 -44.65 32.41
N MET A 5 -36.40 -44.76 33.04
CA MET A 5 -35.04 -45.10 32.57
C MET A 5 -34.17 -43.89 32.21
N GLY A 6 -33.01 -43.63 32.82
CA GLY A 6 -32.13 -44.46 33.63
C GLY A 6 -30.69 -44.22 33.17
N THR A 7 -29.87 -43.62 34.05
CA THR A 7 -28.41 -43.79 34.24
C THR A 7 -27.53 -44.19 33.03
N ASP A 8 -26.49 -43.42 32.72
CA ASP A 8 -25.18 -43.72 33.31
C ASP A 8 -24.11 -42.65 33.11
N MET A 9 -23.16 -42.67 34.05
CA MET A 9 -22.13 -41.71 34.34
C MET A 9 -20.79 -42.42 34.13
N GLU A 10 -20.02 -42.07 33.09
CA GLU A 10 -18.63 -42.52 32.98
C GLU A 10 -17.66 -41.33 32.93
N ARG A 11 -16.99 -41.14 34.07
CA ARG A 11 -15.73 -40.41 34.20
C ARG A 11 -14.60 -41.30 33.71
N SER A 12 -13.76 -40.79 32.82
CA SER A 12 -12.41 -41.33 32.58
C SER A 12 -11.36 -40.22 32.77
N PRO A 13 -10.33 -40.42 33.61
CA PRO A 13 -9.26 -39.47 33.84
C PRO A 13 -8.02 -39.80 32.99
N LEU A 14 -7.51 -38.85 32.21
CA LEU A 14 -6.24 -39.00 31.50
C LEU A 14 -5.08 -38.33 32.26
N ARG A 15 -4.35 -39.23 32.94
CA ARG A 15 -2.92 -39.27 33.29
C ARG A 15 -2.05 -38.05 33.00
N LEU A 16 -1.50 -37.48 34.09
CA LEU A 16 -0.22 -36.78 34.12
C LEU A 16 0.94 -37.73 33.77
N GLY A 17 1.77 -37.34 32.80
CA GLY A 17 3.09 -37.92 32.55
C GLY A 17 4.18 -36.93 32.96
N ARG A 18 4.80 -37.17 34.13
CA ARG A 18 6.09 -36.58 34.53
C ARG A 18 7.21 -37.27 33.74
N PHE A 19 8.10 -36.51 33.13
CA PHE A 19 9.48 -36.93 32.90
C PHE A 19 10.43 -35.81 33.32
N GLY A 20 11.29 -36.13 34.28
CA GLY A 20 12.42 -35.32 34.69
C GLY A 20 13.72 -36.08 34.45
N SER A 21 14.73 -35.36 33.99
CA SER A 21 16.18 -35.54 34.14
C SER A 21 16.80 -34.57 33.13
N GLY A 22 17.66 -33.60 33.47
CA GLY A 22 18.67 -33.59 34.50
C GLY A 22 20.01 -33.96 33.86
N SER A 23 20.73 -32.97 33.30
CA SER A 23 22.19 -33.01 33.21
C SER A 23 22.78 -31.62 32.96
N THR A 24 23.77 -31.34 33.79
CA THR A 24 24.51 -30.11 34.07
C THR A 24 25.71 -29.93 33.13
N VAL A 25 25.91 -28.66 32.74
CA VAL A 25 27.17 -27.87 32.74
C VAL A 25 28.47 -28.55 32.27
N HIS A 26 29.10 -27.95 31.24
CA HIS A 26 30.54 -27.72 31.21
C HIS A 26 30.85 -26.29 30.76
N HIS A 27 31.38 -25.50 31.69
CA HIS A 27 32.16 -24.30 31.44
C HIS A 27 33.54 -24.68 30.88
N ALA A 28 34.03 -23.92 29.91
CA ALA A 28 35.46 -23.78 29.63
C ALA A 28 35.72 -22.29 29.32
N THR A 29 36.30 -21.62 30.31
CA THR A 29 37.00 -20.34 30.20
C THR A 29 38.47 -20.61 29.89
N ASP A 30 39.20 -19.53 29.57
CA ASP A 30 40.66 -19.37 29.49
C ASP A 30 41.28 -19.69 28.10
N ASN A 31 42.19 -18.89 27.54
CA ASN A 31 42.74 -17.58 27.87
C ASN A 31 43.61 -17.12 26.67
N HIS A 32 44.07 -15.88 26.74
CA HIS A 32 45.29 -15.34 26.14
C HIS A 32 45.34 -14.83 24.68
N SER A 33 45.46 -13.50 24.68
CA SER A 33 46.12 -12.58 23.76
C SER A 33 47.52 -12.96 23.27
N ASP A 34 47.91 -12.24 22.21
CA ASP A 34 49.26 -11.99 21.67
C ASP A 34 49.68 -12.84 20.46
N LEU A 35 49.71 -12.20 19.28
CA LEU A 35 50.97 -11.80 18.65
C LEU A 35 50.74 -11.07 17.32
N HIS A 36 51.19 -9.83 17.33
CA HIS A 36 51.43 -8.96 16.18
C HIS A 36 52.54 -9.51 15.26
N LYS A 37 52.42 -9.22 13.96
CA LYS A 37 53.46 -9.13 12.89
C LYS A 37 53.77 -10.41 12.09
N LEU A 38 53.29 -10.41 10.84
CA LEU A 38 53.99 -10.56 9.54
C LEU A 38 52.85 -10.71 8.51
N ALA A 39 52.78 -10.09 7.35
CA ALA A 39 53.81 -9.74 6.39
C ALA A 39 53.35 -8.59 5.47
N ARG A 40 54.31 -7.81 5.01
CA ARG A 40 54.18 -6.86 3.90
C ARG A 40 54.45 -7.57 2.57
N ARG A 41 53.75 -7.10 1.54
CA ARG A 41 54.02 -7.15 0.09
C ARG A 41 53.72 -8.46 -0.64
N SER A 42 52.71 -8.39 -1.51
CA SER A 42 52.86 -8.66 -2.95
C SER A 42 51.72 -7.97 -3.70
N ARG A 43 52.10 -7.10 -4.65
CA ARG A 43 51.19 -6.45 -5.61
C ARG A 43 50.77 -7.50 -6.65
N LEU A 44 49.47 -7.64 -6.88
CA LEU A 44 48.93 -8.11 -8.15
C LEU A 44 47.82 -7.11 -8.52
N SER A 45 48.17 -6.22 -9.45
CA SER A 45 47.22 -5.39 -10.17
C SER A 45 46.41 -6.28 -11.08
N VAL A 46 45.18 -6.60 -10.69
CA VAL A 46 44.19 -7.09 -11.65
C VAL A 46 43.46 -5.85 -12.16
N VAL A 47 43.68 -5.57 -13.43
CA VAL A 47 42.91 -4.61 -14.23
C VAL A 47 41.44 -5.04 -14.11
N GLY A 48 40.67 -4.29 -13.33
CA GLY A 48 39.21 -4.46 -13.31
C GLY A 48 38.69 -4.14 -14.71
N PRO A 49 37.68 -4.86 -15.21
CA PRO A 49 37.05 -4.50 -16.46
C PRO A 49 36.51 -3.08 -16.30
N THR A 50 37.00 -2.20 -17.15
CA THR A 50 36.42 -0.90 -17.44
C THR A 50 34.92 -1.09 -17.59
N PHE A 51 34.15 -0.27 -16.88
CA PHE A 51 32.72 -0.11 -17.08
C PHE A 51 32.48 0.16 -18.56
N ASP A 52 32.19 -0.90 -19.30
CA ASP A 52 31.64 -0.79 -20.63
C ASP A 52 30.20 -0.35 -20.43
N CYS A 53 29.87 0.76 -21.09
CA CYS A 53 28.58 1.37 -21.18
C CYS A 53 27.51 0.28 -21.43
N MET A 54 26.77 -0.11 -20.38
CA MET A 54 25.47 -0.76 -20.56
C MET A 54 24.58 0.28 -21.23
N THR A 55 24.56 0.23 -22.55
CA THR A 55 23.51 0.85 -23.35
C THR A 55 22.16 0.47 -22.73
N GLN A 56 21.28 1.45 -22.57
CA GLN A 56 19.92 1.29 -22.06
C GLN A 56 19.19 0.21 -22.86
N GLN A 57 19.31 -1.04 -22.43
CA GLN A 57 18.38 -2.08 -22.81
C GLN A 57 17.07 -1.69 -22.14
N GLY A 58 16.17 -1.03 -22.89
CA GLY A 58 14.83 -0.71 -22.42
C GLY A 58 14.15 -1.98 -21.95
N VAL A 59 14.14 -2.20 -20.62
CA VAL A 59 13.60 -3.41 -20.00
C VAL A 59 12.08 -3.36 -20.20
N ARG A 60 11.56 -4.37 -20.90
CA ARG A 60 10.13 -4.50 -21.17
C ARG A 60 9.37 -4.66 -19.85
N TRP A 61 8.15 -4.14 -19.80
CA TRP A 61 7.27 -4.38 -18.66
C TRP A 61 6.73 -5.79 -18.70
N THR A 62 6.45 -6.34 -17.52
CA THR A 62 5.81 -7.66 -17.40
C THR A 62 4.33 -7.55 -17.76
N ALA A 63 3.71 -8.66 -18.15
CA ALA A 63 2.26 -8.68 -18.41
C ALA A 63 1.46 -8.20 -17.19
N ASP A 64 1.88 -8.58 -15.97
CA ASP A 64 1.22 -8.16 -14.73
C ASP A 64 1.34 -6.65 -14.49
N GLN A 65 2.49 -6.05 -14.79
CA GLN A 65 2.68 -4.59 -14.72
C GLN A 65 1.74 -3.85 -15.69
N VAL A 66 1.55 -4.38 -16.90
CA VAL A 66 0.60 -3.80 -17.87
C VAL A 66 -0.85 -3.97 -17.40
N LEU A 67 -1.22 -5.14 -16.87
CA LEU A 67 -2.59 -5.40 -16.40
C LEU A 67 -2.95 -4.56 -15.16
N ALA A 68 -1.96 -4.11 -14.39
CA ALA A 68 -2.12 -3.19 -13.26
C ALA A 68 -2.56 -1.77 -13.70
N LEU A 69 -2.37 -1.42 -14.97
CA LEU A 69 -2.84 -0.15 -15.55
C LEU A 69 -4.32 -0.14 -15.90
N ALA A 70 -4.98 -1.31 -15.89
CA ALA A 70 -6.35 -1.42 -16.35
C ALA A 70 -7.32 -0.66 -15.41
N PRO A 71 -8.20 0.21 -15.95
CA PRO A 71 -9.11 1.02 -15.12
C PRO A 71 -10.23 0.20 -14.47
N ASP A 72 -10.50 -1.01 -14.97
CA ASP A 72 -11.46 -1.97 -14.42
C ASP A 72 -11.26 -3.38 -15.00
N THR A 73 -11.91 -4.37 -14.38
CA THR A 73 -11.82 -5.79 -14.76
C THR A 73 -12.30 -6.07 -16.18
N ALA A 74 -13.30 -5.34 -16.68
CA ALA A 74 -13.81 -5.55 -18.04
C ALA A 74 -12.79 -5.07 -19.09
N SER A 75 -12.16 -3.92 -18.82
CA SER A 75 -11.09 -3.35 -19.63
C SER A 75 -9.86 -4.25 -19.62
N ARG A 76 -9.51 -4.82 -18.46
CA ARG A 76 -8.45 -5.83 -18.32
C ARG A 76 -8.72 -7.03 -19.23
N LYS A 77 -9.89 -7.67 -19.10
CA LYS A 77 -10.26 -8.85 -19.91
C LYS A 77 -10.31 -8.54 -21.41
N ALA A 78 -10.82 -7.37 -21.79
CA ALA A 78 -10.88 -6.95 -23.18
C ALA A 78 -9.49 -6.63 -23.76
N GLY A 79 -8.62 -6.00 -22.97
CA GLY A 79 -7.23 -5.73 -23.34
C GLY A 79 -6.42 -7.00 -23.53
N SER A 80 -6.54 -7.98 -22.62
CA SER A 80 -5.86 -9.28 -22.74
C SER A 80 -6.20 -10.01 -24.05
N LYS A 81 -7.44 -9.94 -24.52
CA LYS A 81 -7.84 -10.52 -25.82
C LYS A 81 -7.17 -9.85 -27.02
N LEU A 82 -6.76 -8.60 -26.87
CA LEU A 82 -6.05 -7.83 -27.88
C LEU A 82 -4.53 -7.91 -27.71
N GLY A 83 -4.00 -8.57 -26.68
CA GLY A 83 -2.56 -8.75 -26.45
C GLY A 83 -1.88 -9.80 -27.35
N ALA A 84 -2.53 -10.22 -28.43
CA ALA A 84 -1.98 -11.15 -29.43
C ALA A 84 -1.72 -10.42 -30.75
N ALA A 85 -0.79 -10.89 -31.57
CA ALA A 85 -0.37 -10.19 -32.79
C ALA A 85 -1.48 -10.00 -33.85
N GLY A 86 -2.42 -10.96 -33.96
CA GLY A 86 -3.43 -11.00 -35.03
C GLY A 86 -4.24 -9.71 -35.29
N PRO A 87 -4.80 -9.02 -34.27
CA PRO A 87 -5.55 -7.77 -34.45
C PRO A 87 -4.68 -6.54 -34.78
N TRP A 88 -3.34 -6.63 -34.73
CA TRP A 88 -2.45 -5.49 -34.87
C TRP A 88 -1.71 -5.50 -36.21
N SER A 89 -1.60 -4.32 -36.81
CA SER A 89 -0.73 -4.04 -37.95
C SER A 89 0.11 -2.80 -37.66
N GLU A 90 1.26 -2.68 -38.34
CA GLU A 90 2.18 -1.53 -38.19
C GLU A 90 2.52 -1.22 -36.72
N ALA A 91 2.63 -2.27 -35.90
CA ALA A 91 3.06 -2.13 -34.52
C ALA A 91 4.57 -1.89 -34.47
N GLY A 92 5.00 -0.99 -33.60
CA GLY A 92 6.42 -0.70 -33.41
C GLY A 92 6.70 0.00 -32.09
N SER A 93 7.97 0.06 -31.74
CA SER A 93 8.46 0.77 -30.58
C SER A 93 9.70 1.59 -30.93
N SER A 94 9.92 2.73 -30.27
CA SER A 94 11.13 3.52 -30.40
C SER A 94 12.05 3.27 -29.19
N ASP A 95 13.33 3.57 -29.35
CA ASP A 95 14.28 3.53 -28.23
C ASP A 95 13.96 4.61 -27.17
N GLU A 96 13.25 5.66 -27.57
CA GLU A 96 12.76 6.73 -26.70
C GLU A 96 11.52 6.33 -25.88
N GLY A 97 11.07 5.08 -25.94
CA GLY A 97 9.94 4.59 -25.15
C GLY A 97 8.57 5.00 -25.70
N THR A 98 8.44 5.18 -27.01
CA THR A 98 7.13 5.25 -27.66
C THR A 98 6.74 3.88 -28.18
N VAL A 99 5.48 3.48 -27.98
CA VAL A 99 4.89 2.27 -28.57
C VAL A 99 3.66 2.66 -29.38
N TRP A 100 3.57 2.19 -30.62
CA TRP A 100 2.44 2.48 -31.51
C TRP A 100 1.91 1.21 -32.19
N GLY A 101 0.69 1.30 -32.69
CA GLY A 101 0.11 0.26 -33.54
C GLY A 101 -1.29 0.61 -34.05
N LEU A 102 -1.69 -0.10 -35.11
CA LEU A 102 -3.02 -0.03 -35.69
C LEU A 102 -3.83 -1.27 -35.30
N CYS A 103 -4.86 -1.09 -34.47
CA CYS A 103 -5.73 -2.20 -34.09
C CYS A 103 -6.93 -2.30 -35.04
N ARG A 104 -7.17 -3.47 -35.63
CA ARG A 104 -8.37 -3.73 -36.42
C ARG A 104 -9.62 -3.63 -35.54
N GLY A 105 -10.47 -2.66 -35.85
CA GLY A 105 -11.72 -2.38 -35.14
C GLY A 105 -12.95 -2.92 -35.86
N SER A 106 -14.14 -2.60 -35.32
CA SER A 106 -15.43 -2.89 -35.96
C SER A 106 -15.76 -1.94 -37.12
N GLY A 107 -14.96 -0.90 -37.34
CA GLY A 107 -15.10 0.06 -38.43
C GLY A 107 -14.15 -0.21 -39.60
N SER A 108 -14.28 0.57 -40.68
CA SER A 108 -13.45 0.46 -41.89
C SER A 108 -12.02 0.97 -41.71
N LYS A 109 -11.76 1.81 -40.70
CA LYS A 109 -10.41 2.33 -40.38
C LYS A 109 -9.89 1.69 -39.08
N PRO A 110 -8.66 1.15 -39.06
CA PRO A 110 -8.02 0.69 -37.82
C PRO A 110 -7.89 1.81 -36.79
N TYR A 111 -7.95 1.46 -35.50
CA TYR A 111 -7.72 2.41 -34.42
C TYR A 111 -6.22 2.67 -34.24
N ARG A 112 -5.81 3.93 -34.44
CA ARG A 112 -4.45 4.40 -34.16
C ARG A 112 -4.28 4.47 -32.64
N THR A 113 -3.28 3.75 -32.14
CA THR A 113 -2.97 3.71 -30.71
C THR A 113 -1.49 4.04 -30.54
N VAL A 114 -1.18 5.04 -29.74
CA VAL A 114 0.17 5.45 -29.35
C VAL A 114 0.26 5.60 -27.85
N ILE A 115 1.39 5.21 -27.30
CA ILE A 115 1.67 5.14 -25.88
C ILE A 115 3.08 5.68 -25.66
N ASP A 116 3.22 6.60 -24.74
CA ASP A 116 4.51 7.09 -24.26
C ASP A 116 4.75 6.47 -22.89
N ILE A 117 5.76 5.60 -22.78
CA ILE A 117 6.16 4.94 -21.52
C ILE A 117 7.38 5.60 -20.88
N ALA A 118 8.04 6.54 -21.57
CA ALA A 118 9.24 7.23 -21.09
C ALA A 118 8.94 8.54 -20.34
N ASP A 119 7.67 8.94 -20.27
CA ASP A 119 7.27 10.11 -19.50
C ASP A 119 7.50 9.89 -17.99
N SER A 120 8.29 10.79 -17.38
CA SER A 120 8.51 10.86 -15.92
C SER A 120 7.22 10.90 -15.10
N THR A 121 6.13 11.39 -15.70
CA THR A 121 4.81 11.46 -15.08
C THR A 121 4.00 10.16 -15.15
N GLY A 122 4.60 9.10 -15.69
CA GLY A 122 3.96 7.80 -15.93
C GLY A 122 3.40 7.69 -17.34
N PRO A 123 2.95 6.50 -17.75
CA PRO A 123 2.57 6.24 -19.13
C PRO A 123 1.38 7.07 -19.59
N ALA A 124 1.49 7.63 -20.79
CA ALA A 124 0.44 8.39 -21.45
C ALA A 124 -0.13 7.63 -22.65
N TYR A 125 -1.42 7.82 -22.92
CA TYR A 125 -2.13 7.04 -23.93
C TYR A 125 -2.95 7.93 -24.85
N LYS A 126 -2.89 7.68 -26.17
CA LYS A 126 -3.84 8.21 -27.14
C LYS A 126 -4.31 7.08 -28.06
N CYS A 127 -5.63 6.93 -28.14
CA CYS A 127 -6.26 5.96 -29.03
C CYS A 127 -7.44 6.62 -29.74
N SER A 128 -7.61 6.39 -31.05
CA SER A 128 -8.73 6.95 -31.82
C SER A 128 -10.09 6.25 -31.59
N CYS A 129 -10.19 5.35 -30.62
CA CYS A 129 -11.43 4.64 -30.31
C CYS A 129 -12.41 5.50 -29.47
N PRO A 130 -13.73 5.26 -29.54
CA PRO A 130 -14.74 6.08 -28.83
C PRO A 130 -14.83 5.82 -27.32
N SER A 131 -13.91 5.03 -26.74
CA SER A 131 -13.93 4.69 -25.32
C SER A 131 -13.60 5.91 -24.46
N ARG A 132 -14.33 6.08 -23.37
CA ARG A 132 -14.05 7.10 -22.33
C ARG A 132 -13.17 6.57 -21.19
N LYS A 133 -12.66 5.34 -21.31
CA LYS A 133 -11.80 4.69 -20.31
C LYS A 133 -10.34 4.82 -20.75
N PHE A 134 -9.49 5.26 -19.84
CA PHE A 134 -8.07 5.48 -20.08
C PHE A 134 -7.25 4.77 -19.00
N PRO A 135 -6.31 3.86 -19.37
CA PRO A 135 -6.09 3.31 -20.71
C PRO A 135 -7.28 2.49 -21.23
N CYS A 136 -7.55 2.58 -22.53
CA CYS A 136 -8.60 1.77 -23.18
C CYS A 136 -8.10 0.35 -23.47
N LYS A 137 -9.00 -0.56 -23.88
CA LYS A 137 -8.63 -1.94 -24.23
C LYS A 137 -7.55 -2.03 -25.32
N HIS A 138 -7.48 -1.07 -26.26
CA HIS A 138 -6.46 -1.06 -27.31
C HIS A 138 -5.10 -0.66 -26.76
N ALA A 139 -5.04 0.36 -25.89
CA ALA A 139 -3.79 0.75 -25.24
C ALA A 139 -3.25 -0.39 -24.36
N LEU A 140 -4.11 -1.05 -23.58
CA LEU A 140 -3.73 -2.24 -22.80
C LEU A 140 -3.27 -3.39 -23.71
N GLY A 141 -3.99 -3.67 -24.79
CA GLY A 141 -3.61 -4.71 -25.76
C GLY A 141 -2.26 -4.47 -26.42
N LEU A 142 -1.97 -3.22 -26.80
CA LEU A 142 -0.69 -2.85 -27.41
C LEU A 142 0.48 -3.00 -26.42
N LEU A 143 0.31 -2.57 -25.17
CA LEU A 143 1.32 -2.77 -24.13
C LEU A 143 1.55 -4.25 -23.82
N LEU A 144 0.49 -5.07 -23.81
CA LEU A 144 0.63 -6.52 -23.61
C LEU A 144 1.36 -7.17 -24.79
N LEU A 145 1.09 -6.72 -26.01
CA LEU A 145 1.80 -7.17 -27.21
C LEU A 145 3.29 -6.79 -27.13
N TRP A 146 3.60 -5.57 -26.69
CA TRP A 146 4.97 -5.09 -26.50
C TRP A 146 5.70 -5.80 -25.35
N ALA A 147 5.00 -6.13 -24.27
CA ALA A 147 5.50 -6.91 -23.14
C ALA A 147 5.83 -8.36 -23.52
N GLY A 148 5.17 -8.92 -24.53
CA GLY A 148 5.43 -10.27 -25.03
C GLY A 148 6.84 -10.43 -25.59
N GLU A 149 7.44 -11.61 -25.42
CA GLU A 149 8.82 -11.89 -25.86
C GLU A 149 8.93 -12.18 -27.37
N ASP A 150 7.82 -12.36 -28.08
CA ASP A 150 7.74 -12.85 -29.46
C ASP A 150 8.24 -11.87 -30.54
N GLY A 151 8.82 -10.73 -30.17
CA GLY A 151 9.35 -9.75 -31.13
C GLY A 151 8.30 -9.08 -32.05
N THR A 152 7.02 -9.23 -31.71
CA THR A 152 5.86 -8.76 -32.50
C THR A 152 5.72 -7.24 -32.56
N VAL A 153 6.41 -6.52 -31.68
CA VAL A 153 6.57 -5.06 -31.70
C VAL A 153 8.05 -4.75 -31.94
N PRO A 154 8.49 -4.63 -33.20
CA PRO A 154 9.87 -4.34 -33.54
C PRO A 154 10.27 -2.91 -33.13
N ARG A 155 11.57 -2.68 -32.97
CA ARG A 155 12.12 -1.33 -32.87
C ARG A 155 12.10 -0.65 -34.25
N GLY A 156 11.73 0.62 -34.30
CA GLY A 156 11.68 1.37 -35.56
C GLY A 156 11.49 2.87 -35.35
N GLN A 157 11.37 3.58 -36.47
CA GLN A 157 10.98 4.99 -36.47
C GLN A 157 9.47 5.11 -36.29
N ALA A 158 9.04 6.00 -35.41
CA ALA A 158 7.63 6.26 -35.18
C ALA A 158 7.01 6.90 -36.44
N PRO A 159 5.74 6.60 -36.77
CA PRO A 159 5.01 7.30 -37.81
C PRO A 159 4.73 8.75 -37.43
N ASP A 160 4.61 9.65 -38.42
CA ASP A 160 4.36 11.09 -38.22
C ASP A 160 3.25 11.39 -37.19
N TRP A 161 2.14 10.65 -37.26
CA TRP A 161 0.99 10.87 -36.36
C TRP A 161 1.27 10.52 -34.88
N ALA A 162 2.26 9.67 -34.62
CA ALA A 162 2.74 9.32 -33.29
C ALA A 162 3.76 10.35 -32.80
N ASP A 163 4.70 10.76 -33.67
CA ASP A 163 5.69 11.81 -33.37
C ASP A 163 5.05 13.16 -33.06
N GLU A 164 4.12 13.61 -33.92
CA GLU A 164 3.34 14.84 -33.70
C GLU A 164 2.67 14.85 -32.32
N TRP A 165 2.17 13.69 -31.86
CA TRP A 165 1.51 13.59 -30.57
C TRP A 165 2.49 13.68 -29.40
N ILE A 166 3.68 13.11 -29.51
CA ILE A 166 4.73 13.15 -28.48
C ILE A 166 5.30 14.56 -28.37
N GLU A 167 5.58 15.21 -29.49
CA GLU A 167 6.08 16.58 -29.53
C GLU A 167 5.08 17.56 -28.90
N ASP A 168 3.80 17.46 -29.27
CA ASP A 168 2.71 18.22 -28.66
C ASP A 168 2.66 18.02 -27.14
N ARG A 169 2.90 16.79 -26.68
CA ARG A 169 2.89 16.45 -25.26
C ARG A 169 4.09 17.04 -24.53
N ARG A 170 5.30 16.88 -25.07
CA ARG A 170 6.55 17.46 -24.52
C ARG A 170 6.40 18.97 -24.35
N LYS A 171 5.90 19.67 -25.38
CA LYS A 171 5.63 21.11 -25.33
C LYS A 171 4.64 21.50 -24.22
N ARG A 172 3.52 20.79 -24.10
CA ARG A 172 2.53 21.04 -23.02
C ARG A 172 3.08 20.78 -21.62
N ALA A 173 3.96 19.78 -21.49
CA ALA A 173 4.60 19.47 -20.21
C ALA A 173 5.57 20.59 -19.79
N ASP A 174 6.35 21.12 -20.74
CA ASP A 174 7.25 22.25 -20.51
C ASP A 174 6.49 23.54 -20.18
N ASP A 175 5.41 23.84 -20.92
CA ASP A 175 4.52 24.98 -20.62
C ASP A 175 3.93 24.88 -19.20
N LYS A 176 3.54 23.67 -18.77
CA LYS A 176 3.01 23.42 -17.42
C LYS A 176 4.07 23.58 -16.34
N ARG A 177 5.31 23.14 -16.57
CA ARG A 177 6.45 23.34 -15.64
C ARG A 177 6.80 24.83 -15.51
N ALA A 178 6.78 25.57 -16.61
CA ALA A 178 6.98 27.02 -16.61
C ALA A 178 5.86 27.76 -15.84
N ALA A 179 4.60 27.33 -15.99
CA ALA A 179 3.49 27.91 -15.24
C ALA A 179 3.53 27.56 -13.73
N ALA A 180 3.92 26.34 -13.36
CA ALA A 180 4.01 25.91 -11.96
C ALA A 180 5.12 26.65 -11.20
N SER A 181 6.27 26.89 -11.84
CA SER A 181 7.38 27.68 -11.26
C SER A 181 7.02 29.15 -11.07
N ALA A 182 6.13 29.72 -11.91
CA ALA A 182 5.60 31.08 -11.73
C ALA A 182 4.50 31.17 -10.64
N ALA A 183 3.71 30.09 -10.45
CA ALA A 183 2.60 30.05 -9.49
C ALA A 183 3.05 29.80 -8.03
N GLY A 184 4.27 29.31 -7.79
CA GLY A 184 4.86 29.17 -6.45
C GLY A 184 5.06 30.48 -5.69
N SER A 185 4.79 31.62 -6.33
CA SER A 185 4.94 32.99 -5.81
C SER A 185 3.61 33.70 -5.52
N ALA A 186 2.46 33.02 -5.59
CA ALA A 186 1.19 33.64 -5.19
C ALA A 186 1.20 33.99 -3.68
N PRO A 187 0.71 35.18 -3.25
CA PRO A 187 0.70 35.52 -1.84
C PRO A 187 -0.20 34.54 -1.10
N ALA A 188 0.35 33.85 -0.11
CA ALA A 188 -0.45 33.16 0.90
C ALA A 188 -1.45 34.18 1.47
N GLY A 189 -2.74 33.85 1.48
CA GLY A 189 -3.78 34.74 2.01
C GLY A 189 -3.49 35.17 3.45
N ASP A 190 -4.16 36.22 3.92
CA ASP A 190 -3.94 36.82 5.25
C ASP A 190 -3.76 35.76 6.36
N PRO A 191 -2.53 35.61 6.91
CA PRO A 191 -2.21 34.63 7.95
C PRO A 191 -3.08 34.78 9.20
N GLU A 192 -3.47 36.00 9.54
CA GLU A 192 -4.31 36.28 10.72
C GLU A 192 -5.73 35.75 10.51
N ALA A 193 -6.32 35.99 9.35
CA ALA A 193 -7.61 35.44 9.00
C ALA A 193 -7.59 33.90 8.94
N ALA A 194 -6.48 33.29 8.50
CA ALA A 194 -6.30 31.84 8.53
C ALA A 194 -6.24 31.29 9.96
N ARG A 195 -5.51 31.97 10.86
CA ARG A 195 -5.44 31.62 12.28
C ARG A 195 -6.80 31.67 12.96
N ARG A 196 -7.55 32.78 12.80
CA ARG A 196 -8.89 32.94 13.38
C ARG A 196 -9.89 31.87 12.89
N ARG A 197 -9.83 31.49 11.61
CA ARG A 197 -10.65 30.38 11.08
C ARG A 197 -10.27 29.04 11.70
N ALA A 198 -8.98 28.80 11.93
CA ALA A 198 -8.51 27.58 12.57
C ALA A 198 -8.93 27.51 14.05
N GLU A 199 -8.85 28.62 14.78
CA GLU A 199 -9.32 28.74 16.17
C GLU A 199 -10.82 28.49 16.26
N ARG A 200 -11.64 29.17 15.44
CA ARG A 200 -13.09 28.98 15.44
C ARG A 200 -13.50 27.54 15.09
N ARG A 201 -12.81 26.92 14.13
CA ARG A 201 -13.00 25.50 13.83
C ARG A 201 -12.66 24.63 15.05
N ALA A 202 -11.56 24.94 15.74
CA ALA A 202 -11.16 24.17 16.91
C ALA A 202 -12.18 24.25 18.05
N GLU A 203 -12.83 25.40 18.25
CA GLU A 203 -13.94 25.57 19.19
C GLU A 203 -15.12 24.65 18.84
N TRP A 204 -15.54 24.62 17.57
CA TRP A 204 -16.65 23.75 17.12
C TRP A 204 -16.33 22.27 17.30
N ILE A 205 -15.12 21.85 16.93
CA ILE A 205 -14.69 20.46 17.12
C ILE A 205 -14.66 20.14 18.61
N THR A 206 -14.18 21.04 19.46
CA THR A 206 -14.12 20.84 20.92
C THR A 206 -15.52 20.66 21.53
N ALA A 207 -16.50 21.45 21.09
CA ALA A 207 -17.88 21.29 21.53
C ALA A 207 -18.48 19.93 21.09
N GLY A 208 -18.25 19.54 19.83
CA GLY A 208 -18.69 18.23 19.32
C GLY A 208 -18.01 17.06 20.02
N ALA A 209 -16.71 17.14 20.27
CA ALA A 209 -15.93 16.17 21.02
C ALA A 209 -16.51 15.94 22.42
N ALA A 210 -16.76 17.02 23.18
CA ALA A 210 -17.36 16.93 24.51
C ALA A 210 -18.77 16.29 24.50
N GLU A 211 -19.60 16.59 23.49
CA GLU A 211 -20.90 15.91 23.34
C GLU A 211 -20.72 14.42 23.04
N LEU A 212 -19.77 14.06 22.17
CA LEU A 212 -19.46 12.67 21.84
C LEU A 212 -18.97 11.89 23.07
N GLU A 213 -18.12 12.48 23.91
CA GLU A 213 -17.67 11.89 25.17
C GLU A 213 -18.84 11.53 26.09
N GLN A 214 -19.80 12.45 26.24
CA GLN A 214 -21.00 12.23 27.04
C GLN A 214 -21.84 11.08 26.48
N ARG A 215 -22.07 11.06 25.17
CA ARG A 215 -22.82 9.99 24.49
C ARG A 215 -22.15 8.62 24.65
N LEU A 216 -20.82 8.55 24.52
CA LEU A 216 -20.06 7.31 24.75
C LEU A 216 -20.18 6.85 26.21
N THR A 217 -20.13 7.78 27.16
CA THR A 217 -20.29 7.48 28.58
C THR A 217 -21.70 6.95 28.88
N ASP A 218 -22.72 7.56 28.30
CA ASP A 218 -24.12 7.15 28.47
C ASP A 218 -24.39 5.78 27.86
N LEU A 219 -23.80 5.48 26.69
CA LEU A 219 -23.83 4.16 26.08
C LEU A 219 -23.25 3.09 27.02
N LEU A 220 -22.08 3.36 27.61
CA LEU A 220 -21.44 2.43 28.54
C LEU A 220 -22.25 2.26 29.83
N ARG A 221 -22.84 3.35 30.35
CA ARG A 221 -23.69 3.31 31.55
C ARG A 221 -24.99 2.53 31.30
N GLY A 222 -25.58 2.66 30.11
CA GLY A 222 -26.77 1.91 29.70
C GLY A 222 -26.50 0.44 29.36
N GLY A 223 -25.22 0.07 29.15
CA GLY A 223 -24.79 -1.27 28.81
C GLY A 223 -24.90 -1.57 27.31
N LEU A 224 -23.88 -2.24 26.78
CA LEU A 224 -23.73 -2.47 25.34
C LEU A 224 -24.82 -3.35 24.72
N ALA A 225 -25.49 -4.19 25.51
CA ALA A 225 -26.58 -5.04 25.02
C ALA A 225 -27.75 -4.23 24.42
N SER A 226 -27.96 -3.00 24.91
CA SER A 226 -28.99 -2.09 24.39
C SER A 226 -28.62 -1.47 23.03
N ALA A 227 -27.33 -1.50 22.64
CA ALA A 227 -26.83 -0.88 21.42
C ALA A 227 -27.35 -1.55 20.13
N GLU A 228 -27.66 -2.85 20.19
CA GLU A 228 -28.30 -3.58 19.09
C GLU A 228 -29.74 -3.07 18.84
N GLN A 229 -30.42 -2.63 19.91
CA GLN A 229 -31.81 -2.16 19.86
C GLN A 229 -31.92 -0.68 19.48
N ALA A 230 -30.87 0.12 19.75
CA ALA A 230 -30.84 1.56 19.47
C ALA A 230 -30.95 1.92 17.98
N GLY A 231 -30.72 0.95 17.08
CA GLY A 231 -30.86 1.11 15.64
C GLY A 231 -29.82 2.02 14.99
N TYR A 232 -29.70 1.95 13.66
CA TYR A 232 -28.71 2.73 12.90
C TYR A 232 -28.94 4.26 12.98
N GLY A 233 -30.18 4.69 13.23
CA GLY A 233 -30.56 6.11 13.22
C GLY A 233 -29.86 6.96 14.29
N LEU A 234 -29.67 6.42 15.51
CA LEU A 234 -29.00 7.15 16.60
C LEU A 234 -27.52 7.40 16.28
N TRP A 235 -26.87 6.42 15.67
CA TRP A 235 -25.48 6.52 15.22
C TRP A 235 -25.33 7.54 14.09
N GLU A 236 -26.25 7.54 13.12
CA GLU A 236 -26.22 8.52 12.04
C GLU A 236 -26.50 9.94 12.53
N GLU A 237 -27.42 10.13 13.49
CA GLU A 237 -27.65 11.43 14.12
C GLU A 237 -26.37 11.94 14.80
N THR A 238 -25.71 11.07 15.57
CA THR A 238 -24.45 11.41 16.24
C THR A 238 -23.35 11.74 15.23
N ALA A 239 -23.25 10.97 14.14
CA ALA A 239 -22.29 11.23 13.07
C ALA A 239 -22.58 12.55 12.33
N ALA A 240 -23.85 12.90 12.10
CA ALA A 240 -24.25 14.17 11.50
C ALA A 240 -23.81 15.36 12.36
N ARG A 241 -24.00 15.27 13.69
CA ARG A 241 -23.51 16.29 14.63
C ARG A 241 -21.99 16.47 14.58
N MET A 242 -21.23 15.38 14.39
CA MET A 242 -19.78 15.47 14.21
C MET A 242 -19.38 16.17 12.89
N VAL A 243 -20.16 15.99 11.83
CA VAL A 243 -19.96 16.75 10.58
C VAL A 243 -20.23 18.24 10.81
N ASP A 244 -21.32 18.58 11.51
CA ASP A 244 -21.67 19.95 11.86
C ASP A 244 -20.62 20.61 12.77
N ALA A 245 -20.01 19.82 13.66
CA ALA A 245 -18.88 20.22 14.50
C ALA A 245 -17.54 20.35 13.73
N GLN A 246 -17.52 20.11 12.41
CA GLN A 246 -16.32 20.09 11.56
C GLN A 246 -15.30 19.00 11.92
N ALA A 247 -15.78 17.86 12.43
CA ALA A 247 -14.98 16.68 12.79
C ALA A 247 -15.37 15.46 11.92
N PRO A 248 -15.15 15.48 10.60
CA PRO A 248 -15.58 14.40 9.70
C PRO A 248 -14.92 13.05 10.01
N GLY A 249 -13.72 13.05 10.60
CA GLY A 249 -13.07 11.83 11.06
C GLY A 249 -13.81 11.16 12.22
N LEU A 250 -14.26 11.94 13.21
CA LEU A 250 -15.11 11.43 14.30
C LEU A 250 -16.45 10.92 13.73
N ALA A 251 -17.04 11.63 12.78
CA ALA A 251 -18.27 11.20 12.11
C ALA A 251 -18.12 9.83 11.43
N ALA A 252 -17.01 9.60 10.73
CA ALA A 252 -16.72 8.31 10.09
C ALA A 252 -16.63 7.18 11.13
N ARG A 253 -15.89 7.41 12.23
CA ARG A 253 -15.74 6.45 13.32
C ARG A 253 -17.06 6.11 14.01
N VAL A 254 -17.92 7.10 14.24
CA VAL A 254 -19.26 6.88 14.81
C VAL A 254 -20.12 5.99 13.90
N ARG A 255 -20.06 6.18 12.57
CA ARG A 255 -20.77 5.31 11.62
C ARG A 255 -20.25 3.88 11.64
N GLU A 256 -18.94 3.72 11.76
CA GLU A 256 -18.32 2.39 11.91
C GLU A 256 -18.80 1.68 13.18
N LEU A 257 -18.93 2.39 14.32
CA LEU A 257 -19.52 1.83 15.55
C LEU A 257 -20.94 1.31 15.31
N GLY A 258 -21.76 2.07 14.58
CA GLY A 258 -23.14 1.69 14.26
C GLY A 258 -23.28 0.42 13.42
N ALA A 259 -22.22 0.02 12.71
CA ALA A 259 -22.19 -1.22 11.93
C ALA A 259 -21.73 -2.45 12.74
N ILE A 260 -21.15 -2.27 13.93
CA ILE A 260 -20.59 -3.37 14.72
C ILE A 260 -21.67 -4.32 15.28
N PRO A 261 -22.81 -3.87 15.82
CA PRO A 261 -23.80 -4.79 16.39
C PRO A 261 -24.30 -5.85 15.40
N SER A 262 -24.35 -5.54 14.11
CA SER A 262 -24.74 -6.48 13.04
C SER A 262 -23.59 -7.32 12.47
N SER A 263 -22.38 -7.25 13.05
CA SER A 263 -21.18 -7.96 12.55
C SER A 263 -21.04 -9.42 12.99
N GLY A 264 -22.04 -9.98 13.68
CA GLY A 264 -22.06 -11.37 14.13
C GLY A 264 -21.47 -11.60 15.54
N PRO A 265 -21.15 -12.85 15.91
CA PRO A 265 -20.74 -13.20 17.27
C PRO A 265 -19.55 -12.38 17.78
N GLY A 266 -19.54 -12.06 19.08
CA GLY A 266 -18.48 -11.27 19.72
C GLY A 266 -18.53 -9.77 19.46
N TRP A 267 -19.61 -9.26 18.84
CA TRP A 267 -19.78 -7.84 18.58
C TRP A 267 -19.72 -6.93 19.83
N PRO A 268 -20.15 -7.33 21.05
CA PRO A 268 -20.09 -6.40 22.19
C PRO A 268 -18.64 -6.05 22.57
N VAL A 269 -17.73 -7.02 22.47
CA VAL A 269 -16.30 -6.81 22.74
C VAL A 269 -15.71 -5.88 21.68
N ARG A 270 -15.98 -6.15 20.40
CA ARG A 270 -15.54 -5.27 19.29
C ARG A 270 -16.08 -3.86 19.44
N LEU A 271 -17.35 -3.70 19.82
CA LEU A 271 -17.96 -2.39 20.03
C LEU A 271 -17.24 -1.64 21.15
N LEU A 272 -16.94 -2.32 22.27
CA LEU A 272 -16.21 -1.73 23.37
C LEU A 272 -14.80 -1.28 22.96
N GLU A 273 -14.06 -2.11 22.23
CA GLU A 273 -12.71 -1.80 21.73
C GLU A 273 -12.74 -0.55 20.83
N GLU A 274 -13.67 -0.50 19.88
CA GLU A 274 -13.78 0.62 18.95
C GLU A 274 -14.30 1.90 19.64
N CYS A 275 -15.19 1.77 20.63
CA CYS A 275 -15.59 2.88 21.51
C CYS A 275 -14.41 3.42 22.33
N ALA A 276 -13.55 2.54 22.86
CA ALA A 276 -12.36 2.94 23.61
C ALA A 276 -11.35 3.68 22.73
N LEU A 277 -11.13 3.21 21.49
CA LEU A 277 -10.30 3.91 20.52
C LEU A 277 -10.88 5.28 20.13
N LEU A 278 -12.20 5.37 19.95
CA LEU A 278 -12.86 6.66 19.67
C LEU A 278 -12.75 7.62 20.85
N HIS A 279 -12.99 7.15 22.08
CA HIS A 279 -12.81 7.94 23.29
C HIS A 279 -11.37 8.41 23.46
N LEU A 280 -10.38 7.56 23.16
CA LEU A 280 -8.98 7.95 23.18
C LEU A 280 -8.70 9.09 22.19
N LEU A 281 -9.26 9.04 20.98
CA LEU A 281 -9.09 10.09 19.96
C LEU A 281 -9.73 11.41 20.41
N ASP A 282 -10.91 11.31 21.00
CA ASP A 282 -11.64 12.41 21.58
C ASP A 282 -10.82 13.11 22.69
N GLN A 283 -10.30 12.34 23.65
CA GLN A 283 -9.40 12.85 24.68
C GLN A 283 -8.12 13.44 24.11
N GLY A 284 -7.57 12.83 23.05
CA GLY A 284 -6.41 13.37 22.33
C GLY A 284 -6.70 14.76 21.76
N TRP A 285 -7.90 15.00 21.24
CA TRP A 285 -8.30 16.32 20.74
C TRP A 285 -8.50 17.34 21.87
N LEU A 286 -9.22 16.95 22.93
CA LEU A 286 -9.51 17.80 24.08
C LEU A 286 -8.25 18.22 24.84
N ARG A 287 -7.21 17.37 24.81
CA ARG A 287 -5.91 17.62 25.48
C ARG A 287 -4.78 17.95 24.49
N ARG A 288 -5.10 18.32 23.26
CA ARG A 288 -4.11 18.50 22.17
C ARG A 288 -2.97 19.46 22.53
N ASP A 289 -3.22 20.47 23.37
CA ASP A 289 -2.27 21.52 23.69
C ASP A 289 -1.11 21.03 24.59
N VAL A 290 -1.25 19.86 25.21
CA VAL A 290 -0.20 19.22 26.02
C VAL A 290 0.44 18.00 25.33
N LEU A 291 -0.01 17.65 24.13
CA LEU A 291 0.52 16.49 23.40
C LEU A 291 1.86 16.83 22.72
N PRO A 292 2.78 15.87 22.60
CA PRO A 292 3.94 16.01 21.72
C PRO A 292 3.49 16.35 20.30
N GLY A 293 4.22 17.26 19.62
CA GLY A 293 3.79 17.81 18.32
C GLY A 293 3.45 16.76 17.25
N GLY A 294 4.19 15.64 17.22
CA GLY A 294 3.92 14.53 16.31
C GLY A 294 2.58 13.83 16.60
N LEU A 295 2.25 13.59 17.87
CA LEU A 295 0.98 12.98 18.27
C LEU A 295 -0.18 13.97 18.08
N ALA A 296 0.02 15.26 18.38
CA ALA A 296 -0.97 16.31 18.10
C ALA A 296 -1.31 16.38 16.60
N ALA A 297 -0.31 16.26 15.72
CA ALA A 297 -0.53 16.18 14.27
C ALA A 297 -1.31 14.93 13.86
N THR A 298 -1.00 13.77 14.46
CA THR A 298 -1.75 12.52 14.24
C THR A 298 -3.22 12.67 14.65
N VAL A 299 -3.51 13.23 15.82
CA VAL A 299 -4.87 13.53 16.28
C VAL A 299 -5.58 14.44 15.28
N ARG A 300 -4.97 15.55 14.87
CA ARG A 300 -5.57 16.48 13.89
C ARG A 300 -5.93 15.79 12.58
N SER A 301 -5.04 14.96 12.07
CA SER A 301 -5.28 14.18 10.85
C SER A 301 -6.46 13.21 11.02
N ARG A 302 -6.54 12.51 12.15
CA ARG A 302 -7.61 11.54 12.45
C ARG A 302 -8.96 12.20 12.74
N ILE A 303 -9.00 13.43 13.24
CA ILE A 303 -10.22 14.25 13.33
C ILE A 303 -10.73 14.66 11.94
N GLY A 304 -9.86 14.62 10.93
CA GLY A 304 -10.19 14.96 9.54
C GLY A 304 -9.86 16.41 9.17
N LEU A 305 -8.95 17.05 9.90
CA LEU A 305 -8.42 18.36 9.50
C LEU A 305 -7.50 18.20 8.28
N PRO A 306 -7.62 19.09 7.27
CA PRO A 306 -6.70 19.08 6.14
C PRO A 306 -5.28 19.39 6.61
N GLY A 307 -4.32 18.68 6.04
CA GLY A 307 -2.89 18.91 6.24
C GLY A 307 -2.17 18.99 4.89
N SER A 308 -1.06 19.71 4.87
CA SER A 308 -0.12 19.80 3.76
C SER A 308 1.11 18.95 4.03
N ALA A 309 1.76 18.48 2.97
CA ALA A 309 3.00 17.73 3.04
C ALA A 309 4.19 18.69 3.01
N ASP A 310 4.41 19.40 4.12
CA ASP A 310 5.42 20.47 4.21
C ASP A 310 6.79 19.98 4.71
N GLY A 311 6.96 18.66 4.86
CA GLY A 311 8.27 18.08 5.16
C GLY A 311 9.28 18.36 4.05
N PRO A 312 10.59 18.45 4.39
CA PRO A 312 11.63 18.67 3.38
C PRO A 312 11.54 17.58 2.30
N PRO A 313 11.61 17.94 1.01
CA PRO A 313 11.55 16.95 -0.06
C PRO A 313 12.75 16.02 0.03
N VAL A 314 12.49 14.72 -0.05
CA VAL A 314 13.51 13.67 -0.08
C VAL A 314 13.44 13.01 -1.44
N ARG A 315 14.51 13.19 -2.23
CA ARG A 315 14.72 12.45 -3.47
C ARG A 315 15.33 11.08 -3.15
N ASP A 316 14.81 10.04 -3.77
CA ASP A 316 15.30 8.66 -3.64
C ASP A 316 14.89 7.86 -4.90
N GLN A 317 15.40 6.65 -5.01
CA GLN A 317 14.91 5.62 -5.91
C GLN A 317 13.84 4.78 -5.20
N TRP A 318 12.59 5.07 -5.51
CA TRP A 318 11.43 4.47 -4.86
C TRP A 318 10.94 3.23 -5.60
N LEU A 319 11.24 2.03 -5.06
CA LEU A 319 10.64 0.79 -5.53
C LEU A 319 9.16 0.74 -5.17
N VAL A 320 8.29 0.54 -6.16
CA VAL A 320 6.85 0.32 -5.96
C VAL A 320 6.60 -1.07 -5.43
N LEU A 321 6.22 -1.16 -4.16
CA LEU A 321 6.01 -2.41 -3.45
C LEU A 321 4.60 -2.96 -3.59
N ALA A 322 3.57 -2.11 -3.62
CA ALA A 322 2.19 -2.56 -3.75
C ALA A 322 1.31 -1.42 -4.24
N GLN A 323 0.26 -1.75 -4.99
CA GLN A 323 -0.79 -0.82 -5.38
C GLN A 323 -2.15 -1.51 -5.29
N TYR A 324 -3.05 -0.96 -4.48
CA TYR A 324 -4.42 -1.47 -4.38
C TYR A 324 -5.41 -0.36 -4.07
N ASP A 325 -6.67 -0.59 -4.45
CA ASP A 325 -7.75 0.38 -4.30
C ASP A 325 -8.69 -0.04 -3.17
N THR A 326 -9.06 0.92 -2.33
CA THR A 326 -10.12 0.83 -1.32
C THR A 326 -11.22 1.80 -1.72
N ALA A 327 -12.46 1.33 -1.82
CA ALA A 327 -13.60 2.17 -2.20
C ALA A 327 -14.57 2.33 -1.03
N ASP A 328 -15.06 3.56 -0.85
CA ASP A 328 -16.27 3.86 -0.08
C ASP A 328 -17.40 4.33 -1.03
N SER A 329 -18.58 4.63 -0.49
CA SER A 329 -19.75 5.09 -1.26
C SER A 329 -19.54 6.34 -2.13
N ARG A 330 -18.51 7.17 -1.87
CA ARG A 330 -18.24 8.47 -2.49
C ARG A 330 -16.85 8.54 -3.16
N LEU A 331 -15.87 7.81 -2.65
CA LEU A 331 -14.46 7.97 -2.97
C LEU A 331 -13.74 6.63 -3.16
N THR A 332 -13.01 6.50 -4.25
CA THR A 332 -12.01 5.44 -4.43
C THR A 332 -10.65 5.98 -4.03
N THR A 333 -9.99 5.34 -3.06
CA THR A 333 -8.62 5.66 -2.62
C THR A 333 -7.68 4.57 -3.08
N ARG A 334 -6.68 4.95 -3.86
CA ARG A 334 -5.55 4.10 -4.22
C ARG A 334 -4.43 4.28 -3.21
N ARG A 335 -3.94 3.17 -2.69
CA ARG A 335 -2.81 3.08 -1.76
C ARG A 335 -1.61 2.53 -2.52
N ILE A 336 -0.52 3.28 -2.53
CA ILE A 336 0.73 2.88 -3.20
C ILE A 336 1.85 2.88 -2.17
N TRP A 337 2.39 1.71 -1.89
CA TRP A 337 3.54 1.54 -1.02
C TRP A 337 4.82 1.65 -1.83
N LEU A 338 5.74 2.49 -1.36
CA LEU A 338 7.05 2.71 -1.96
C LEU A 338 8.15 2.40 -0.94
N TYR A 339 9.29 1.90 -1.41
CA TYR A 339 10.50 1.72 -0.61
C TYR A 339 11.68 2.47 -1.22
N GLY A 340 12.30 3.35 -0.45
CA GLY A 340 13.47 4.10 -0.87
C GLY A 340 14.74 3.26 -0.77
N ALA A 341 15.42 3.04 -1.89
CA ALA A 341 16.62 2.22 -1.95
C ALA A 341 17.78 2.83 -1.14
N GLU A 342 17.88 4.16 -1.11
CA GLU A 342 18.94 4.88 -0.39
C GLU A 342 18.53 5.21 1.04
N SER A 343 17.30 5.68 1.25
CA SER A 343 16.82 6.08 2.58
C SER A 343 16.42 4.89 3.46
N GLY A 344 16.15 3.73 2.87
CA GLY A 344 15.63 2.55 3.57
C GLY A 344 14.23 2.76 4.16
N ARG A 345 13.48 3.75 3.67
CA ARG A 345 12.16 4.12 4.20
C ARG A 345 11.05 3.50 3.37
N THR A 346 10.04 2.97 4.07
CA THR A 346 8.77 2.61 3.44
C THR A 346 7.76 3.75 3.61
N VAL A 347 7.22 4.24 2.50
CA VAL A 347 6.28 5.37 2.47
C VAL A 347 5.01 5.03 1.69
N LEU A 348 3.93 5.73 2.00
CA LEU A 348 2.61 5.54 1.42
C LEU A 348 2.18 6.79 0.65
N VAL A 349 1.95 6.64 -0.64
CA VAL A 349 1.30 7.63 -1.48
C VAL A 349 -0.18 7.28 -1.60
N LEU A 350 -1.04 8.28 -1.41
CA LEU A 350 -2.47 8.15 -1.62
C LEU A 350 -2.88 8.91 -2.89
N SER A 351 -3.67 8.26 -3.73
CA SER A 351 -4.32 8.89 -4.88
C SER A 351 -5.83 8.68 -4.79
N TYR A 352 -6.60 9.66 -5.23
CA TYR A 352 -8.04 9.69 -5.01
C TYR A 352 -8.79 9.79 -6.33
N GLY A 353 -9.92 9.08 -6.43
CA GLY A 353 -10.82 9.08 -7.57
C GLY A 353 -12.25 9.35 -7.11
N ALA A 354 -12.85 10.43 -7.60
CA ALA A 354 -14.20 10.83 -7.21
C ALA A 354 -15.28 10.02 -7.95
N ALA A 355 -16.42 9.79 -7.28
CA ALA A 355 -17.63 9.23 -7.87
C ALA A 355 -17.41 7.89 -8.62
N GLY A 356 -16.68 6.97 -7.97
CA GLY A 356 -16.39 5.64 -8.51
C GLY A 356 -15.39 5.61 -9.68
N ARG A 357 -14.75 6.73 -10.02
CA ARG A 357 -13.66 6.76 -11.00
C ARG A 357 -12.38 6.19 -10.38
N ALA A 358 -11.58 5.49 -11.19
CA ALA A 358 -10.27 5.04 -10.78
C ALA A 358 -9.34 6.25 -10.52
N PRO A 359 -8.51 6.22 -9.46
CA PRO A 359 -7.51 7.25 -9.22
C PRO A 359 -6.51 7.36 -10.39
N GLU A 360 -6.11 8.59 -10.70
CA GLU A 360 -5.28 8.89 -11.89
C GLU A 360 -3.86 8.35 -11.77
N LEU A 361 -3.26 8.39 -10.57
CA LEU A 361 -1.90 7.93 -10.37
C LEU A 361 -1.85 6.40 -10.45
N VAL A 362 -1.08 5.90 -11.40
CA VAL A 362 -0.80 4.47 -11.55
C VAL A 362 0.71 4.27 -11.51
N LEU A 363 1.18 3.49 -10.54
CA LEU A 363 2.57 3.08 -10.41
C LEU A 363 2.58 1.54 -10.34
N PRO A 364 2.94 0.85 -11.43
CA PRO A 364 3.01 -0.61 -11.43
C PRO A 364 4.02 -1.17 -10.42
N VAL A 365 3.65 -2.27 -9.77
CA VAL A 365 4.50 -2.97 -8.79
C VAL A 365 5.77 -3.52 -9.45
N GLY A 366 6.90 -3.42 -8.74
CA GLY A 366 8.20 -3.89 -9.23
C GLY A 366 8.98 -2.87 -10.08
N LEU A 367 8.39 -1.72 -10.39
CA LEU A 367 9.11 -0.60 -11.01
C LEU A 367 9.72 0.31 -9.94
N THR A 368 10.83 0.96 -10.28
CA THR A 368 11.48 2.00 -9.46
C THR A 368 11.22 3.36 -10.07
N LEU A 369 10.94 4.34 -9.22
CA LEU A 369 10.67 5.72 -9.56
C LEU A 369 11.73 6.63 -8.93
N ASP A 370 12.46 7.39 -9.75
CA ASP A 370 13.31 8.49 -9.27
C ASP A 370 12.43 9.73 -9.03
N ALA A 371 12.15 10.02 -7.76
CA ALA A 371 11.24 11.07 -7.38
C ALA A 371 11.53 11.66 -6.00
N GLU A 372 11.06 12.89 -5.82
CA GLU A 372 10.92 13.51 -4.51
C GLU A 372 9.63 13.09 -3.83
N VAL A 373 9.70 12.92 -2.50
CA VAL A 373 8.52 12.80 -1.64
C VAL A 373 8.63 13.76 -0.47
N SER A 374 7.51 14.33 -0.06
CA SER A 374 7.41 15.18 1.13
C SER A 374 6.48 14.54 2.16
N ALA A 375 6.92 14.48 3.41
CA ALA A 375 6.15 13.85 4.48
C ALA A 375 5.00 14.73 4.95
N TYR A 376 3.86 14.10 5.26
CA TYR A 376 2.82 14.73 6.06
C TYR A 376 3.22 14.75 7.54
N PRO A 377 2.78 15.75 8.31
CA PRO A 377 3.05 15.80 9.74
C PRO A 377 2.28 14.69 10.47
N GLY A 378 2.93 14.07 11.46
CA GLY A 378 2.36 12.99 12.26
C GLY A 378 3.43 12.00 12.69
N ALA A 379 3.50 11.68 13.99
CA ALA A 379 4.41 10.65 14.47
C ALA A 379 3.98 9.28 13.92
N GLY A 380 4.95 8.47 13.47
CA GLY A 380 4.69 7.13 12.95
C GLY A 380 3.95 7.04 11.61
N GLN A 381 3.55 8.18 11.01
CA GLN A 381 2.84 8.16 9.73
C GLN A 381 3.78 7.95 8.55
N SER A 382 3.45 6.97 7.69
CA SER A 382 4.21 6.71 6.45
C SER A 382 3.74 7.57 5.27
N ARG A 383 2.70 8.39 5.46
CA ARG A 383 2.05 9.12 4.36
C ARG A 383 2.97 10.23 3.82
N VAL A 384 3.11 10.26 2.49
CA VAL A 384 3.86 11.28 1.76
C VAL A 384 3.06 11.83 0.59
N ALA A 385 3.37 13.05 0.16
CA ALA A 385 2.99 13.56 -1.15
C ALA A 385 4.11 13.26 -2.15
N LEU A 386 3.73 12.84 -3.35
CA LEU A 386 4.67 12.65 -4.45
C LEU A 386 4.98 14.00 -5.10
N GLY A 387 6.26 14.35 -5.13
CA GLY A 387 6.80 15.58 -5.70
C GLY A 387 7.23 15.41 -7.15
N GLU A 388 8.33 16.08 -7.52
CA GLU A 388 8.90 16.00 -8.85
C GLU A 388 9.40 14.57 -9.15
N ARG A 389 9.27 14.17 -10.41
CA ARG A 389 9.75 12.90 -10.95
C ARG A 389 10.81 13.18 -11.99
N PHE A 390 11.98 12.59 -11.81
CA PHE A 390 13.18 12.92 -12.58
C PHE A 390 13.43 11.94 -13.73
N ALA A 391 12.82 10.76 -13.69
CA ALA A 391 12.95 9.74 -14.72
C ALA A 391 11.67 8.92 -14.88
N ALA A 392 11.55 8.22 -16.01
CA ALA A 392 10.50 7.23 -16.24
C ALA A 392 10.63 6.05 -15.25
N PRO A 393 9.51 5.44 -14.82
CA PRO A 393 9.56 4.22 -14.02
C PRO A 393 10.28 3.08 -14.76
N ALA A 394 11.26 2.46 -14.12
CA ALA A 394 12.09 1.42 -14.72
C ALA A 394 12.06 0.13 -13.89
N PRO A 395 12.10 -1.06 -14.51
CA PRO A 395 12.26 -2.32 -13.77
C PRO A 395 13.55 -2.35 -12.95
N THR A 396 13.53 -3.02 -11.80
CA THR A 396 14.70 -3.17 -10.94
C THR A 396 14.83 -4.60 -10.42
N GLY A 397 16.07 -5.02 -10.17
CA GLY A 397 16.37 -6.23 -9.40
C GLY A 397 16.44 -6.00 -7.89
N PHE A 398 16.34 -4.74 -7.44
CA PHE A 398 16.41 -4.38 -6.03
C PHE A 398 15.21 -4.94 -5.25
N ARG A 399 15.47 -5.40 -4.02
CA ARG A 399 14.45 -5.91 -3.10
C ARG A 399 14.67 -5.28 -1.72
N PRO A 400 13.60 -4.91 -1.00
CA PRO A 400 13.75 -4.43 0.36
C PRO A 400 14.33 -5.52 1.26
N PRO A 401 15.21 -5.18 2.21
CA PRO A 401 15.70 -6.12 3.20
C PRO A 401 14.53 -6.63 4.06
N GLY A 402 14.46 -7.94 4.23
CA GLY A 402 13.47 -8.58 5.09
C GLY A 402 13.91 -8.60 6.56
N VAL A 403 12.92 -8.58 7.47
CA VAL A 403 13.11 -8.84 8.91
C VAL A 403 12.39 -10.13 9.31
N GLY A 404 12.82 -10.73 10.43
CA GLY A 404 12.12 -11.89 11.00
C GLY A 404 10.78 -11.54 11.66
N VAL A 405 9.95 -12.55 11.89
CA VAL A 405 8.59 -12.43 12.46
C VAL A 405 8.58 -11.65 13.78
N ALA A 406 9.46 -12.01 14.74
CA ALA A 406 9.51 -11.34 16.03
C ALA A 406 9.81 -9.83 15.92
N ARG A 407 10.69 -9.47 14.99
CA ARG A 407 11.06 -8.07 14.75
C ARG A 407 9.90 -7.29 14.12
N ALA A 408 9.13 -7.91 13.23
CA ALA A 408 7.95 -7.29 12.65
C ALA A 408 6.89 -6.94 13.72
N VAL A 409 6.59 -7.87 14.63
CA VAL A 409 5.66 -7.61 15.76
C VAL A 409 6.20 -6.54 16.68
N ALA A 410 7.49 -6.59 17.02
CA ALA A 410 8.12 -5.55 17.84
C ALA A 410 8.03 -4.17 17.18
N GLN A 411 8.28 -4.07 15.87
CA GLN A 411 8.16 -2.81 15.12
C GLN A 411 6.73 -2.26 15.10
N TYR A 412 5.72 -3.14 15.01
CA TYR A 412 4.32 -2.73 15.15
C TYR A 412 4.03 -2.21 16.57
N GLY A 413 4.47 -2.93 17.61
CA GLY A 413 4.31 -2.50 19.01
C GLY A 413 4.99 -1.16 19.32
N GLU A 414 6.17 -0.91 18.77
CA GLU A 414 6.83 0.40 18.89
C GLU A 414 6.07 1.50 18.14
N ALA A 415 5.48 1.19 16.99
CA ALA A 415 4.65 2.14 16.23
C ALA A 415 3.43 2.62 17.02
N LEU A 416 2.82 1.73 17.81
CA LEU A 416 1.63 2.05 18.62
C LEU A 416 1.93 3.07 19.72
N ARG A 417 3.20 3.25 20.10
CA ARG A 417 3.61 4.30 21.05
C ARG A 417 3.50 5.69 20.43
N ASP A 418 3.72 5.80 19.12
CA ASP A 418 3.66 7.04 18.36
C ASP A 418 2.24 7.33 17.85
N ASP A 419 1.50 6.28 17.47
CA ASP A 419 0.12 6.34 16.98
C ASP A 419 -0.71 5.17 17.54
N PRO A 420 -1.43 5.37 18.66
CA PRO A 420 -2.21 4.33 19.32
C PRO A 420 -3.35 3.74 18.48
N TRP A 421 -3.78 4.45 17.42
CA TRP A 421 -4.86 4.03 16.54
C TRP A 421 -4.33 3.42 15.23
N LEU A 422 -3.03 3.12 15.15
CA LEU A 422 -2.44 2.50 13.97
C LEU A 422 -2.93 1.05 13.86
N GLU A 423 -3.64 0.74 12.76
CA GLU A 423 -4.18 -0.62 12.56
C GLU A 423 -3.10 -1.61 12.12
N SER A 424 -2.11 -1.13 11.35
CA SER A 424 -1.03 -1.93 10.79
C SER A 424 0.20 -1.07 10.48
N ARG A 425 1.37 -1.72 10.44
CA ARG A 425 2.64 -1.14 10.03
C ARG A 425 3.17 -1.86 8.79
N PRO A 426 3.67 -1.13 7.77
CA PRO A 426 4.33 -1.76 6.62
C PRO A 426 5.62 -2.46 7.05
N VAL A 427 5.82 -3.69 6.61
CA VAL A 427 7.04 -4.46 6.89
C VAL A 427 7.32 -5.48 5.78
N THR A 428 8.60 -5.70 5.51
CA THR A 428 9.07 -6.79 4.65
C THR A 428 9.55 -7.93 5.53
N LEU A 429 8.90 -9.07 5.46
CA LEU A 429 9.35 -10.31 6.10
C LEU A 429 10.37 -11.01 5.20
N GLY A 430 11.48 -11.45 5.78
CA GLY A 430 12.48 -12.24 5.09
C GLY A 430 12.33 -13.73 5.41
N ARG A 431 12.56 -14.58 4.41
CA ARG A 431 12.61 -16.05 4.54
C ARG A 431 11.41 -16.64 5.29
N VAL A 432 10.19 -16.31 4.86
CA VAL A 432 8.96 -16.88 5.44
C VAL A 432 8.29 -17.86 4.49
N ILE A 433 7.65 -18.89 5.04
CA ILE A 433 6.95 -19.93 4.29
C ILE A 433 5.44 -19.81 4.60
N PRO A 434 4.56 -19.68 3.60
CA PRO A 434 3.12 -19.81 3.83
C PRO A 434 2.80 -21.23 4.28
N THR A 435 2.24 -21.38 5.48
CA THR A 435 1.97 -22.68 6.11
C THR A 435 0.51 -22.73 6.58
N PRO A 436 -0.21 -23.85 6.35
CA PRO A 436 -1.52 -24.05 6.95
C PRO A 436 -1.46 -24.08 8.48
N ASP A 437 -2.49 -23.56 9.14
CA ASP A 437 -2.70 -23.64 10.58
C ASP A 437 -4.16 -24.02 10.86
N GLY A 438 -4.43 -25.32 10.96
CA GLY A 438 -5.81 -25.83 10.94
C GLY A 438 -6.51 -25.45 9.63
N ASP A 439 -7.65 -24.75 9.75
CA ASP A 439 -8.40 -24.19 8.62
C ASP A 439 -7.90 -22.81 8.17
N ASP A 440 -6.89 -22.27 8.85
CA ASP A 440 -6.30 -20.96 8.61
C ASP A 440 -4.90 -21.06 7.95
N TRP A 441 -4.30 -19.89 7.73
CA TRP A 441 -2.98 -19.75 7.12
C TRP A 441 -2.11 -18.77 7.90
N GLN A 442 -0.82 -19.04 7.93
CA GLN A 442 0.19 -18.23 8.58
C GLN A 442 1.47 -18.13 7.72
N LEU A 443 2.31 -17.14 8.03
CA LEU A 443 3.68 -17.03 7.53
C LEU A 443 4.65 -17.48 8.61
N ALA A 444 5.17 -18.69 8.45
CA ALA A 444 6.15 -19.26 9.37
C ALA A 444 7.56 -18.79 9.00
N ASP A 445 8.37 -18.46 10.01
CA ASP A 445 9.80 -18.20 9.85
C ASP A 445 10.49 -19.51 9.40
N ALA A 446 11.24 -19.47 8.31
CA ALA A 446 11.91 -20.67 7.80
C ALA A 446 13.04 -21.16 8.72
N ASP A 447 13.66 -20.24 9.46
CA ASP A 447 14.81 -20.55 10.32
C ASP A 447 14.44 -20.51 11.82
N GLY A 448 13.17 -20.19 12.14
CA GLY A 448 12.67 -19.97 13.49
C GLY A 448 11.44 -20.80 13.84
N GLY A 449 11.03 -20.75 15.11
CA GLY A 449 9.83 -21.43 15.62
C GLY A 449 8.58 -20.52 15.70
N LEU A 450 8.60 -19.36 15.05
CA LEU A 450 7.54 -18.36 15.14
C LEU A 450 6.81 -18.22 13.80
N ALA A 451 5.53 -17.86 13.87
CA ALA A 451 4.70 -17.60 12.70
C ALA A 451 3.76 -16.42 12.93
N LEU A 452 3.37 -15.75 11.85
CA LEU A 452 2.35 -14.69 11.86
C LEU A 452 1.07 -15.17 11.19
N PRO A 453 -0.09 -15.12 11.87
CA PRO A 453 -1.36 -15.46 11.23
C PRO A 453 -1.63 -14.48 10.09
N LEU A 454 -2.15 -14.98 8.96
CA LEU A 454 -2.64 -14.12 7.89
C LEU A 454 -3.91 -13.41 8.34
N ALA A 455 -4.01 -12.13 8.03
CA ALA A 455 -5.21 -11.35 8.31
C ALA A 455 -6.42 -11.92 7.56
N PRO A 456 -7.65 -11.91 8.13
CA PRO A 456 -8.81 -12.54 7.51
C PRO A 456 -9.07 -12.13 6.05
N PRO A 457 -8.97 -10.85 5.64
CA PRO A 457 -9.19 -10.48 4.24
C PRO A 457 -8.18 -11.09 3.26
N ALA A 458 -6.97 -11.40 3.71
CA ALA A 458 -5.95 -12.02 2.88
C ALA A 458 -6.23 -13.51 2.61
N ARG A 459 -6.93 -14.19 3.54
CA ARG A 459 -7.27 -15.62 3.44
C ARG A 459 -8.22 -15.92 2.28
N PHE A 460 -9.11 -14.98 1.96
CA PHE A 460 -10.15 -15.15 0.95
C PHE A 460 -9.79 -14.56 -0.42
N ARG A 461 -8.58 -14.02 -0.58
CA ARG A 461 -8.11 -13.45 -1.85
C ARG A 461 -7.36 -14.49 -2.68
N SER A 462 -7.43 -14.34 -4.00
CA SER A 462 -6.60 -15.11 -4.94
C SER A 462 -5.10 -14.95 -4.69
N GLY A 463 -4.70 -13.86 -4.01
CA GLY A 463 -3.34 -13.60 -3.54
C GLY A 463 -2.75 -14.72 -2.69
N LEU A 464 -3.55 -15.37 -1.83
CA LEU A 464 -3.06 -16.50 -1.02
C LEU A 464 -2.55 -17.64 -1.91
N TRP A 465 -3.33 -18.04 -2.90
CA TRP A 465 -2.95 -19.13 -3.80
C TRP A 465 -1.74 -18.78 -4.67
N ARG A 466 -1.60 -17.51 -5.07
CA ARG A 466 -0.39 -17.03 -5.75
C ARG A 466 0.83 -17.11 -4.84
N LEU A 467 0.71 -16.70 -3.58
CA LEU A 467 1.77 -16.76 -2.58
C LEU A 467 2.22 -18.21 -2.34
N VAL A 468 1.27 -19.13 -2.16
CA VAL A 468 1.55 -20.57 -1.98
C VAL A 468 2.21 -21.16 -3.22
N ALA A 469 1.70 -20.86 -4.42
CA ALA A 469 2.28 -21.33 -5.67
C ALA A 469 3.70 -20.79 -5.90
N LEU A 470 3.95 -19.53 -5.54
CA LEU A 470 5.27 -18.92 -5.64
C LEU A 470 6.26 -19.54 -4.65
N SER A 471 5.81 -19.87 -3.43
CA SER A 471 6.63 -20.55 -2.44
C SER A 471 7.01 -21.94 -2.91
N GLY A 472 6.05 -22.77 -3.33
CA GLY A 472 6.29 -24.18 -3.60
C GLY A 472 6.88 -24.94 -2.38
N GLY A 473 6.72 -24.40 -1.17
CA GLY A 473 7.35 -24.89 0.06
C GLY A 473 8.72 -24.26 0.38
N ALA A 474 9.29 -23.46 -0.52
CA ALA A 474 10.52 -22.71 -0.28
C ALA A 474 10.25 -21.37 0.42
N PRO A 475 11.22 -20.83 1.18
CA PRO A 475 11.15 -19.51 1.79
C PRO A 475 10.88 -18.39 0.76
N LEU A 476 10.18 -17.35 1.19
CA LEU A 476 9.88 -16.16 0.39
C LEU A 476 10.32 -14.90 1.13
N THR A 477 10.54 -13.83 0.37
CA THR A 477 10.50 -12.47 0.92
C THR A 477 9.13 -11.89 0.66
N VAL A 478 8.45 -11.37 1.68
CA VAL A 478 7.05 -10.93 1.58
C VAL A 478 6.89 -9.54 2.18
N PHE A 479 6.52 -8.56 1.35
CA PHE A 479 6.08 -7.25 1.82
C PHE A 479 4.58 -7.26 2.13
N GLY A 480 4.21 -6.64 3.25
CA GLY A 480 2.82 -6.52 3.65
C GLY A 480 2.64 -5.59 4.83
N GLU A 481 1.43 -5.64 5.39
CA GLU A 481 1.02 -4.83 6.54
C GLU A 481 0.86 -5.75 7.76
N CYS A 482 1.65 -5.52 8.81
CA CYS A 482 1.58 -6.25 10.07
C CYS A 482 0.73 -5.46 11.07
N GLY A 483 -0.38 -6.03 11.51
CA GLY A 483 -1.30 -5.38 12.46
C GLY A 483 -1.84 -6.33 13.52
N HIS A 484 -2.73 -5.81 14.37
CA HIS A 484 -3.35 -6.58 15.45
C HIS A 484 -4.22 -7.76 14.95
N ARG A 485 -4.69 -7.72 13.70
CA ARG A 485 -5.46 -8.81 13.07
C ARG A 485 -4.59 -9.83 12.33
N GLY A 486 -3.27 -9.71 12.39
CA GLY A 486 -2.32 -10.52 11.65
C GLY A 486 -1.64 -9.78 10.50
N PHE A 487 -1.05 -10.53 9.59
CA PHE A 487 -0.27 -10.02 8.47
C PHE A 487 -1.07 -10.05 7.17
N SER A 488 -1.13 -8.92 6.46
CA SER A 488 -1.72 -8.80 5.13
C SER A 488 -0.62 -8.77 4.06
N PRO A 489 -0.33 -9.90 3.38
CA PRO A 489 0.68 -9.96 2.33
C PRO A 489 0.20 -9.18 1.10
N LEU A 490 1.08 -8.32 0.56
CA LEU A 490 0.77 -7.46 -0.58
C LEU A 490 1.64 -7.77 -1.80
N THR A 491 2.91 -8.12 -1.60
CA THR A 491 3.83 -8.52 -2.68
C THR A 491 4.86 -9.50 -2.17
N ALA A 492 5.23 -10.46 -3.00
CA ALA A 492 6.22 -11.47 -2.65
C ALA A 492 7.30 -11.63 -3.72
N TRP A 493 8.47 -12.08 -3.29
CA TRP A 493 9.59 -12.46 -4.13
C TRP A 493 10.04 -13.88 -3.76
N PRO A 494 10.41 -14.70 -4.75
CA PRO A 494 11.04 -15.99 -4.48
C PRO A 494 12.41 -15.79 -3.81
N GLU A 495 12.89 -16.79 -3.07
CA GLU A 495 14.22 -16.77 -2.42
C GLU A 495 15.34 -16.49 -3.43
N GLY A 496 15.30 -17.17 -4.57
CA GLY A 496 16.23 -16.97 -5.68
C GLY A 496 15.96 -15.71 -6.50
N ARG A 497 16.60 -15.58 -7.67
CA ARG A 497 16.28 -14.52 -8.63
C ARG A 497 14.83 -14.65 -9.11
N GLY A 498 14.15 -13.52 -9.24
CA GLY A 498 12.74 -13.47 -9.61
C GLY A 498 12.14 -12.08 -9.36
N GLU A 499 11.06 -11.82 -10.07
CA GLU A 499 10.39 -10.53 -10.07
C GLU A 499 9.44 -10.38 -8.87
N ALA A 500 8.97 -9.15 -8.65
CA ALA A 500 7.95 -8.86 -7.65
C ALA A 500 6.61 -9.43 -8.11
N VAL A 501 5.99 -10.28 -7.30
CA VAL A 501 4.65 -10.85 -7.59
C VAL A 501 3.61 -10.14 -6.74
N PRO A 502 2.70 -9.35 -7.35
CA PRO A 502 1.62 -8.67 -6.63
C PRO A 502 0.54 -9.67 -6.15
N LEU A 503 0.13 -9.52 -4.90
CA LEU A 503 -0.84 -10.39 -4.21
C LEU A 503 -2.20 -9.73 -3.98
N CYS A 504 -2.33 -8.44 -4.27
CA CYS A 504 -3.54 -7.63 -4.06
C CYS A 504 -4.43 -7.48 -5.30
#